data_AF-A0A7C3Y2R8-F1
#
_entry.id   AF-A0A7C3Y2R8-F1
#
_cell.length_a   1.000
_cell.length_b   1.000
_cell.length_c   1.000
_cell.angle_alpha   90.00
_cell.angle_beta   90.00
_cell.angle_gamma   90.00
#
_symmetry.space_group_name_H-M   'P 1'
#
loop_
_entity.id
_entity.type
_entity.pdbx_description
1 polymer ?
#
loop_
_entity_poly.entity_id
_entity_poly.type
_entity_poly.pdbx_seq_one_letter_code
_entity_poly.pdbx_strand_id
1 'polypeptide(L)'
;MANLTPRLALGEPVVVARGPRGLTRWGPWQFPAIERLADGRLHVSFHIEADSAKAYGLPAGHAVSSDNGKTWQSVSDVPPGGGLLLANGDRLRAVALRSRPLKDLSLPPSIATRRGSYGGTYHISRLEDLPADLRDGWHVARCKAGQTEWIEEVAHVELPGEIRYATEGVFTF
;
A
#
# COMPACT_ATOMS: atom_id res chain seq x y z
N MET A 1 -19.94 19.19 -29.08
CA MET A 1 -19.89 18.31 -27.90
C MET A 1 -20.64 19.01 -26.78
N ALA A 2 -21.63 18.36 -26.15
CA ALA A 2 -22.35 18.97 -25.04
C ALA A 2 -21.43 19.06 -23.81
N ASN A 3 -21.30 20.26 -23.22
CA ASN A 3 -20.66 20.44 -21.92
C ASN A 3 -21.55 19.78 -20.86
N LEU A 4 -21.25 18.52 -20.53
CA LEU A 4 -21.83 17.86 -19.36
C LEU A 4 -21.07 18.33 -18.14
N THR A 5 -21.60 19.34 -17.45
CA THR A 5 -21.12 19.70 -16.11
C THR A 5 -21.62 18.64 -15.13
N PRO A 6 -20.74 17.86 -14.48
CA PRO A 6 -21.18 16.87 -13.49
C PRO A 6 -21.82 17.58 -12.29
N ARG A 7 -22.98 17.10 -11.84
CA ARG A 7 -23.59 17.53 -10.58
C ARG A 7 -23.05 16.65 -9.46
N LEU A 8 -22.33 17.24 -8.52
CA LEU A 8 -21.86 16.59 -7.30
C LEU A 8 -22.82 16.91 -6.15
N ALA A 9 -23.15 15.89 -5.37
CA ALA A 9 -23.86 16.03 -4.10
C ALA A 9 -23.08 15.26 -3.02
N LEU A 10 -22.92 15.88 -1.86
CA LEU A 10 -22.32 15.25 -0.69
C LEU A 10 -23.45 14.78 0.23
N GLY A 11 -23.42 13.50 0.60
CA GLY A 11 -24.33 12.96 1.61
C GLY A 11 -23.83 13.24 3.03
N GLU A 12 -24.62 12.79 4.01
CA GLU A 12 -24.18 12.78 5.40
C GLU A 12 -22.93 11.90 5.58
N PRO A 13 -21.98 12.29 6.46
CA PRO A 13 -20.81 11.46 6.75
C PRO A 13 -21.21 10.10 7.34
N VAL A 14 -20.61 9.02 6.83
CA VAL A 14 -20.74 7.66 7.36
C VAL A 14 -19.40 7.21 7.92
N VAL A 15 -19.40 6.70 9.15
CA VAL A 15 -18.18 6.17 9.78
C VAL A 15 -17.92 4.75 9.25
N VAL A 16 -16.78 4.57 8.58
CA VAL A 16 -16.32 3.25 8.10
C VAL A 16 -15.56 2.50 9.19
N ALA A 17 -14.59 3.17 9.80
CA ALA A 17 -13.74 2.63 10.85
C ALA A 17 -13.33 3.76 11.80
N ARG A 18 -13.09 3.41 13.06
CA ARG A 18 -12.67 4.35 14.10
C ARG A 18 -11.66 3.67 15.03
N GLY A 19 -10.56 4.37 15.30
CA GLY A 19 -9.59 3.93 16.30
C GLY A 19 -10.17 3.91 17.72
N PRO A 20 -9.54 3.18 18.64
CA PRO A 20 -9.98 3.12 20.03
C PRO A 20 -9.97 4.51 20.68
N ARG A 21 -10.84 4.71 21.67
CA ARG A 21 -10.86 5.95 22.44
C ARG A 21 -9.50 6.22 23.08
N GLY A 22 -8.98 7.43 22.92
CA GLY A 22 -7.70 7.84 23.48
C GLY A 22 -6.50 7.61 22.56
N LEU A 23 -6.68 7.02 21.37
CA LEU A 23 -5.65 7.03 20.34
C LEU A 23 -5.43 8.47 19.86
N THR A 24 -4.24 9.02 20.12
CA THR A 24 -3.84 10.38 19.71
C THR A 24 -2.64 10.39 18.78
N ARG A 25 -2.00 9.23 18.56
CA ARG A 25 -0.83 9.11 17.69
C ARG A 25 -1.24 9.04 16.22
N TRP A 26 -0.45 9.68 15.37
CA TRP A 26 -0.54 9.57 13.91
C TRP A 26 -0.14 8.15 13.46
N GLY A 27 -0.72 7.65 12.36
CA GLY A 27 -0.48 6.32 11.80
C GLY A 27 -1.67 5.37 11.84
N PRO A 28 -2.09 4.84 13.00
CA PRO A 28 -3.20 3.90 13.06
C PRO A 28 -4.55 4.57 12.72
N TRP A 29 -5.42 3.86 12.01
CA TRP A 29 -6.68 4.33 11.42
C TRP A 29 -6.54 5.52 10.46
N GLN A 30 -5.43 5.57 9.72
CA GLN A 30 -5.18 6.58 8.68
C GLN A 30 -4.87 5.93 7.32
N PHE A 31 -4.57 6.78 6.34
CA PHE A 31 -4.19 6.40 4.97
C PHE A 31 -5.21 5.48 4.29
N PRO A 32 -6.49 5.87 4.21
CA PRO A 32 -7.51 5.02 3.63
C PRO A 32 -7.32 4.88 2.12
N ALA A 33 -7.54 3.68 1.60
CA ALA A 33 -7.82 3.44 0.20
C ALA A 33 -9.26 2.94 0.06
N ILE A 34 -9.92 3.30 -1.04
CA ILE A 34 -11.27 2.83 -1.37
C ILE A 34 -11.29 2.28 -2.79
N GLU A 35 -11.98 1.17 -2.96
CA GLU A 35 -12.18 0.53 -4.25
C GLU A 35 -13.57 -0.10 -4.38
N ARG A 36 -13.95 -0.39 -5.62
CA ARG A 36 -15.15 -1.20 -5.91
C ARG A 36 -14.71 -2.60 -6.33
N LEU A 37 -15.25 -3.60 -5.65
CA LEU A 37 -15.01 -5.01 -5.94
C LEU A 37 -15.78 -5.45 -7.18
N ALA A 38 -15.35 -6.57 -7.77
CA ALA A 38 -15.99 -7.17 -8.95
C ALA A 38 -17.49 -7.48 -8.76
N ASP A 39 -17.91 -7.78 -7.53
CA ASP A 39 -19.32 -8.05 -7.16
C ASP A 39 -20.13 -6.77 -6.88
N GLY A 40 -19.54 -5.59 -7.08
CA GLY A 40 -20.18 -4.30 -6.91
C GLY A 40 -20.09 -3.73 -5.48
N ARG A 41 -19.65 -4.50 -4.49
CA ARG A 41 -19.41 -3.99 -3.13
C ARG A 41 -18.30 -2.94 -3.11
N LEU A 42 -18.34 -2.06 -2.12
CA LEU A 42 -17.21 -1.19 -1.81
C LEU A 42 -16.30 -1.87 -0.79
N HIS A 43 -15.00 -1.68 -0.94
CA HIS A 43 -13.99 -2.10 0.02
C HIS A 43 -13.14 -0.90 0.40
N VAL A 44 -12.88 -0.75 1.70
CA VAL A 44 -11.95 0.22 2.25
C VAL A 44 -10.89 -0.52 3.03
N SER A 45 -9.62 -0.17 2.78
CA SER A 45 -8.50 -0.54 3.63
C SER A 45 -7.93 0.69 4.34
N PHE A 46 -7.35 0.50 5.52
CA PHE A 46 -6.73 1.55 6.31
C PHE A 46 -5.60 0.98 7.16
N HIS A 47 -4.62 1.82 7.48
CA HIS A 47 -3.50 1.40 8.31
C HIS A 47 -3.95 1.15 9.76
N ILE A 48 -3.42 0.13 10.42
CA ILE A 48 -3.72 -0.17 11.84
C ILE A 48 -2.46 -0.17 12.72
N GLU A 49 -1.30 0.06 12.10
CA GLU A 49 0.00 0.06 12.73
C GLU A 49 0.51 1.50 12.96
N ALA A 50 1.61 1.63 13.70
CA ALA A 50 2.27 2.93 13.91
C ALA A 50 2.77 3.54 12.60
N ASP A 51 2.76 4.87 12.49
CA ASP A 51 3.43 5.57 11.38
C ASP A 51 4.95 5.39 11.48
N SER A 52 5.45 4.34 10.86
CA SER A 52 6.82 3.85 10.99
C SER A 52 7.18 3.01 9.77
N ALA A 53 8.41 3.15 9.28
CA ALA A 53 8.92 2.28 8.22
C ALA A 53 8.91 0.79 8.64
N LYS A 54 8.95 0.50 9.95
CA LYS A 54 8.84 -0.87 10.46
C LYS A 54 7.48 -1.51 10.21
N ALA A 55 6.46 -0.71 9.94
CA ALA A 55 5.10 -1.18 9.69
C ALA A 55 4.81 -1.48 8.22
N TYR A 56 5.71 -1.13 7.29
CA TYR A 56 5.50 -1.39 5.87
C TYR A 56 5.36 -2.91 5.61
N GLY A 57 4.36 -3.27 4.80
CA GLY A 57 4.02 -4.66 4.50
C GLY A 57 3.35 -5.43 5.64
N LEU A 58 3.00 -4.79 6.76
CA LEU A 58 2.14 -5.39 7.78
C LEU A 58 0.66 -5.37 7.34
N PRO A 59 -0.18 -6.25 7.89
CA PRO A 59 -1.62 -6.27 7.57
C PRO A 59 -2.31 -4.92 7.84
N ALA A 60 -3.31 -4.63 7.01
CA ALA A 60 -4.17 -3.47 7.15
C ALA A 60 -5.53 -3.86 7.79
N GLY A 61 -6.28 -2.86 8.24
CA GLY A 61 -7.70 -3.02 8.56
C GLY A 61 -8.55 -2.96 7.30
N HIS A 62 -9.64 -3.71 7.28
CA HIS A 62 -10.52 -3.83 6.12
C HIS A 62 -11.99 -3.68 6.50
N ALA A 63 -12.78 -3.01 5.65
CA ALA A 63 -14.22 -2.93 5.76
C ALA A 63 -14.91 -3.01 4.39
N VAL A 64 -16.09 -3.61 4.33
CA VAL A 64 -16.88 -3.74 3.11
C VAL A 64 -18.28 -3.17 3.26
N SER A 65 -18.84 -2.70 2.16
CA SER A 65 -20.22 -2.23 2.08
C SER A 65 -20.93 -2.83 0.87
N SER A 66 -22.14 -3.36 1.11
CA SER A 66 -23.02 -3.93 0.08
C SER A 66 -24.16 -3.00 -0.33
N ASP A 67 -24.26 -1.80 0.26
CA ASP A 67 -25.36 -0.86 0.09
C ASP A 67 -24.90 0.53 -0.39
N ASN A 68 -23.81 0.54 -1.18
CA ASN A 68 -23.16 1.75 -1.71
C ASN A 68 -22.69 2.72 -0.62
N GLY A 69 -22.16 2.19 0.48
CA GLY A 69 -21.46 2.96 1.51
C GLY A 69 -22.35 3.50 2.62
N LYS A 70 -23.62 3.06 2.71
CA LYS A 70 -24.53 3.45 3.80
C LYS A 70 -24.20 2.71 5.09
N THR A 71 -23.83 1.43 4.99
CA THR A 71 -23.38 0.61 6.12
C THR A 71 -22.09 -0.13 5.77
N TRP A 72 -21.28 -0.41 6.80
CA TRP A 72 -19.96 -1.01 6.66
C TRP A 72 -19.76 -2.14 7.67
N GLN A 73 -19.11 -3.21 7.23
CA GLN A 73 -18.75 -4.36 8.05
C GLN A 73 -17.24 -4.59 8.01
N SER A 74 -16.60 -4.68 9.17
CA SER A 74 -15.18 -5.06 9.26
C SER A 74 -14.96 -6.50 8.83
N VAL A 75 -13.87 -6.74 8.12
CA VAL A 75 -13.43 -8.07 7.68
C VAL A 75 -11.95 -8.27 8.03
N SER A 76 -11.54 -9.52 8.26
CA SER A 76 -10.16 -9.87 8.63
C SER A 76 -9.20 -9.86 7.44
N ASP A 77 -9.72 -10.24 6.27
CA ASP A 77 -8.92 -10.51 5.08
C ASP A 77 -9.29 -9.57 3.95
N VAL A 78 -8.34 -9.36 3.04
CA VAL A 78 -8.58 -8.58 1.82
C VAL A 78 -9.66 -9.27 0.99
N PRO A 79 -10.81 -8.62 0.71
CA PRO A 79 -11.84 -9.22 -0.11
C PRO A 79 -11.33 -9.57 -1.52
N PRO A 80 -11.83 -10.67 -2.13
CA PRO A 80 -11.53 -10.99 -3.51
C PRO A 80 -12.15 -9.94 -4.47
N GLY A 81 -11.66 -9.90 -5.71
CA GLY A 81 -12.26 -9.09 -6.77
C GLY A 81 -11.95 -7.58 -6.71
N GLY A 82 -11.09 -7.13 -5.80
CA GLY A 82 -10.49 -5.79 -5.84
C GLY A 82 -9.27 -5.71 -6.79
N GLY A 83 -8.56 -4.58 -6.78
CA GLY A 83 -7.45 -4.25 -7.66
C GLY A 83 -7.88 -3.51 -8.92
N LEU A 84 -6.89 -2.93 -9.61
CA LEU A 84 -7.07 -2.24 -10.88
C LEU A 84 -7.50 -3.25 -11.96
N LEU A 85 -8.68 -3.05 -12.55
CA LEU A 85 -9.16 -3.83 -13.69
C LEU A 85 -8.51 -3.34 -14.99
N LEU A 86 -7.86 -4.24 -15.71
CA LEU A 86 -7.24 -3.99 -17.00
C LEU A 86 -8.20 -4.26 -18.16
N ALA A 87 -7.87 -3.74 -19.34
CA ALA A 87 -8.69 -3.90 -20.56
C ALA A 87 -8.83 -5.38 -21.00
N ASN A 88 -7.86 -6.23 -20.66
CA ASN A 88 -7.91 -7.67 -20.95
C ASN A 88 -8.71 -8.47 -19.90
N GLY A 89 -9.28 -7.80 -18.89
CA GLY A 89 -10.04 -8.43 -17.80
C GLY A 89 -9.19 -8.89 -16.61
N ASP A 90 -7.86 -8.79 -16.68
CA ASP A 90 -6.99 -9.07 -15.53
C ASP A 90 -7.17 -8.01 -14.44
N ARG A 91 -6.81 -8.36 -13.21
CA ARG A 91 -6.70 -7.42 -12.11
C ARG A 91 -5.28 -7.36 -11.57
N LEU A 92 -4.84 -6.15 -11.21
CA LEU A 92 -3.54 -5.90 -10.59
C LEU A 92 -3.67 -5.27 -9.21
N ARG A 93 -2.76 -5.63 -8.31
CA ARG A 93 -2.55 -4.98 -7.01
C ARG A 93 -1.06 -4.76 -6.79
N ALA A 94 -0.71 -3.62 -6.20
CA ALA A 94 0.64 -3.43 -5.68
C ALA A 94 0.83 -4.32 -4.45
N VAL A 95 2.01 -4.93 -4.33
CA VAL A 95 2.39 -5.72 -3.15
C VAL A 95 3.34 -4.88 -2.30
N ALA A 96 2.91 -4.54 -1.08
CA ALA A 96 3.76 -3.88 -0.11
C ALA A 96 4.64 -4.92 0.59
N LEU A 97 5.95 -4.88 0.35
CA LEU A 97 6.88 -5.81 0.98
C LEU A 97 7.17 -5.41 2.43
N ARG A 98 7.48 -6.41 3.26
CA ARG A 98 7.90 -6.17 4.64
C ARG A 98 9.28 -5.57 4.68
N SER A 99 9.43 -4.48 5.44
CA SER A 99 10.75 -3.94 5.74
C SER A 99 11.61 -4.95 6.50
N ARG A 100 12.91 -4.97 6.19
CA ARG A 100 13.86 -5.91 6.79
C ARG A 100 14.75 -5.20 7.83
N PRO A 101 15.00 -5.80 9.01
CA PRO A 101 15.90 -5.21 9.98
C PRO A 101 17.32 -5.06 9.43
N LEU A 102 17.93 -3.88 9.60
CA LEU A 102 19.29 -3.62 9.10
C LEU A 102 20.36 -4.53 9.71
N LYS A 103 20.16 -4.95 10.96
CA LYS A 103 21.07 -5.86 11.67
C LYS A 103 21.21 -7.22 10.98
N ASP A 104 20.24 -7.60 10.15
CA ASP A 104 20.19 -8.88 9.44
C ASP A 104 20.71 -8.72 7.99
N LEU A 105 21.25 -7.55 7.62
CA LEU A 105 21.68 -7.19 6.28
C LEU A 105 23.14 -6.71 6.26
N SER A 106 23.86 -7.09 5.21
CA SER A 106 25.17 -6.54 4.89
C SER A 106 25.04 -5.51 3.77
N LEU A 107 24.91 -4.23 4.14
CA LEU A 107 24.75 -3.14 3.18
C LEU A 107 26.09 -2.44 2.89
N PRO A 108 26.30 -1.95 1.65
CA PRO A 108 27.40 -1.03 1.37
C PRO A 108 27.22 0.30 2.12
N PRO A 109 28.28 1.14 2.20
CA PRO A 109 28.14 2.49 2.72
C PRO A 109 27.07 3.29 1.94
N SER A 110 26.25 4.06 2.66
CA SER A 110 25.25 4.93 2.04
C SER A 110 25.93 6.02 1.21
N ILE A 111 25.39 6.30 0.03
CA ILE A 111 25.83 7.42 -0.84
C ILE A 111 25.42 8.78 -0.28
N ALA A 112 24.39 8.83 0.56
CA ALA A 112 23.97 10.03 1.27
C ALA A 112 23.23 9.69 2.56
N THR A 113 23.33 10.59 3.54
CA THR A 113 22.46 10.60 4.71
C THR A 113 21.65 11.91 4.72
N ARG A 114 20.34 11.81 4.97
CA ARG A 114 19.43 12.95 4.99
C ARG A 114 18.50 12.88 6.19
N ARG A 115 18.24 14.02 6.82
CA ARG A 115 17.22 14.15 7.85
C ARG A 115 15.92 14.58 7.20
N GLY A 116 14.86 13.79 7.35
CA GLY A 116 13.53 14.13 6.84
C GLY A 116 12.83 15.15 7.72
N SER A 117 11.76 15.73 7.17
CA SER A 117 10.98 16.81 7.80
C SER A 117 10.34 16.41 9.12
N TYR A 118 10.08 15.11 9.32
CA TYR A 118 9.53 14.55 10.57
C TYR A 118 10.60 13.97 11.50
N GLY A 119 11.87 14.33 11.28
CA GLY A 119 12.98 14.02 12.19
C GLY A 119 13.68 12.68 11.95
N GLY A 120 13.12 11.80 11.13
CA GLY A 120 13.75 10.53 10.73
C GLY A 120 15.03 10.72 9.92
N THR A 121 15.99 9.82 10.09
CA THR A 121 17.25 9.80 9.33
C THR A 121 17.20 8.72 8.26
N TYR A 122 17.46 9.12 7.03
CA TYR A 122 17.45 8.28 5.84
C TYR A 122 18.88 8.03 5.37
N HIS A 123 19.22 6.76 5.20
CA HIS A 123 20.47 6.31 4.62
C HIS A 123 20.19 5.83 3.20
N ILE A 124 20.71 6.55 2.21
CA ILE A 124 20.37 6.36 0.80
C ILE A 124 21.46 5.50 0.14
N SER A 125 21.06 4.50 -0.62
CA SER A 125 21.93 3.62 -1.41
C SER A 125 21.50 3.63 -2.86
N ARG A 126 22.43 3.50 -3.81
CA ARG A 126 22.07 3.19 -5.20
C ARG A 126 21.62 1.73 -5.27
N LEU A 127 20.58 1.46 -6.05
CA LEU A 127 20.05 0.11 -6.21
C LEU A 127 21.16 -0.84 -6.71
N GLU A 128 21.97 -0.40 -7.67
CA GLU A 128 23.04 -1.21 -8.28
C GLU A 128 24.12 -1.69 -7.30
N ASP A 129 24.34 -0.96 -6.20
CA ASP A 129 25.33 -1.29 -5.19
C ASP A 129 24.79 -2.30 -4.14
N LEU A 130 23.49 -2.57 -4.12
CA LEU A 130 22.85 -3.42 -3.12
C LEU A 130 23.01 -4.92 -3.40
N PRO A 131 22.94 -5.76 -2.35
CA PRO A 131 22.79 -7.21 -2.49
C PRO A 131 21.66 -7.60 -3.46
N ALA A 132 21.83 -8.71 -4.19
CA ALA A 132 20.88 -9.13 -5.22
C ALA A 132 19.44 -9.27 -4.70
N ASP A 133 19.27 -9.80 -3.49
CA ASP A 133 17.97 -9.99 -2.81
C ASP A 133 17.32 -8.68 -2.32
N LEU A 134 17.99 -7.53 -2.48
CA LEU A 134 17.46 -6.20 -2.19
C LEU A 134 17.28 -5.35 -3.45
N ARG A 135 17.60 -5.92 -4.62
CA ARG A 135 17.45 -5.29 -5.94
C ARG A 135 16.22 -5.78 -6.69
N ASP A 136 15.37 -6.56 -6.03
CA ASP A 136 14.13 -7.02 -6.60
C ASP A 136 13.30 -5.82 -7.05
N GLY A 137 12.65 -5.98 -8.21
CA GLY A 137 11.91 -4.92 -8.86
C GLY A 137 10.61 -4.56 -8.15
N TRP A 138 9.59 -4.21 -8.93
CA TRP A 138 8.29 -3.84 -8.42
C TRP A 138 7.41 -5.06 -8.29
N HIS A 139 6.98 -5.39 -7.07
CA HIS A 139 6.12 -6.54 -6.81
C HIS A 139 4.66 -6.18 -7.06
N VAL A 140 4.01 -6.96 -7.92
CA VAL A 140 2.58 -6.83 -8.25
C VAL A 140 1.91 -8.19 -8.18
N ALA A 141 0.72 -8.24 -7.62
CA ALA A 141 -0.11 -9.43 -7.68
C ALA A 141 -1.07 -9.31 -8.87
N ARG A 142 -1.16 -10.35 -9.69
CA ARG A 142 -2.09 -10.45 -10.82
C ARG A 142 -3.11 -11.56 -10.59
N CYS A 143 -4.38 -11.24 -10.83
CA CYS A 143 -5.45 -12.22 -10.99
C CYS A 143 -5.91 -12.18 -12.44
N LYS A 144 -5.76 -13.29 -13.18
CA LYS A 144 -6.16 -13.35 -14.58
C LYS A 144 -7.67 -13.27 -14.74
N ALA A 145 -8.13 -12.79 -15.89
CA ALA A 145 -9.56 -12.73 -16.22
C ALA A 145 -10.24 -14.10 -16.01
N GLY A 146 -11.34 -14.11 -15.25
CA GLY A 146 -12.10 -15.32 -14.94
C GLY A 146 -11.49 -16.26 -13.89
N GLN A 147 -10.35 -15.91 -13.29
CA GLN A 147 -9.71 -16.67 -12.22
C GLN A 147 -9.96 -16.03 -10.85
N THR A 148 -9.64 -16.77 -9.79
CA THR A 148 -9.71 -16.32 -8.39
C THR A 148 -8.35 -16.29 -7.70
N GLU A 149 -7.35 -16.92 -8.31
CA GLU A 149 -5.99 -17.00 -7.78
C GLU A 149 -5.21 -15.72 -8.10
N TRP A 150 -4.47 -15.23 -7.11
CA TRP A 150 -3.54 -14.11 -7.26
C TRP A 150 -2.12 -14.66 -7.30
N ILE A 151 -1.40 -14.34 -8.37
CA ILE A 151 -0.01 -14.73 -8.56
C ILE A 151 0.84 -13.47 -8.41
N GLU A 152 1.86 -13.52 -7.56
CA GLU A 152 2.84 -12.45 -7.44
C GLU A 152 3.82 -12.50 -8.61
N GLU A 153 4.04 -11.35 -9.24
CA GLU A 153 4.95 -11.11 -10.35
C GLU A 153 5.93 -10.01 -9.93
N VAL A 154 7.18 -10.11 -10.38
CA VAL A 154 8.20 -9.07 -10.18
C VAL A 154 8.48 -8.37 -11.50
N ALA A 155 8.11 -7.08 -11.58
CA ALA A 155 8.37 -6.24 -12.73
C ALA A 155 9.73 -5.55 -12.58
N HIS A 156 10.64 -5.81 -13.51
CA HIS A 156 11.93 -5.13 -13.55
C HIS A 156 11.81 -3.89 -14.43
N VAL A 157 12.12 -2.73 -13.87
CA VAL A 157 12.10 -1.46 -14.58
C VAL A 157 13.51 -0.90 -14.55
N GLU A 158 14.11 -0.67 -15.71
CA GLU A 158 15.40 0.01 -15.78
C GLU A 158 15.19 1.49 -15.49
N LEU A 159 15.47 1.89 -14.25
CA LEU A 159 15.44 3.27 -13.80
C LEU A 159 16.88 3.74 -13.54
N PRO A 160 17.49 4.50 -14.47
CA PRO A 160 18.85 4.99 -14.28
C PRO A 160 18.96 5.82 -13.00
N GLY A 161 19.90 5.47 -12.13
CA GLY A 161 20.11 6.15 -10.86
C GLY A 161 19.06 5.83 -9.79
N GLU A 162 18.36 4.70 -9.90
CA GLU A 162 17.42 4.25 -8.88
C GLU A 162 18.11 4.14 -7.50
N ILE A 163 17.40 4.64 -6.49
CA ILE A 163 17.84 4.60 -5.11
C ILE A 163 16.86 3.82 -4.24
N ARG A 164 17.39 3.27 -3.16
CA ARG A 164 16.63 2.77 -2.01
C ARG A 164 17.14 3.44 -0.76
N TYR A 165 16.37 3.34 0.31
CA TYR A 165 16.77 3.91 1.58
C TYR A 165 16.51 2.96 2.74
N ALA A 166 17.24 3.21 3.82
CA ALA A 166 16.97 2.65 5.12
C ALA A 166 16.68 3.78 6.11
N THR A 167 15.76 3.52 7.04
CA THR A 167 15.38 4.44 8.12
C THR A 167 14.88 3.64 9.30
N GLU A 168 14.89 4.23 10.50
CA GLU A 168 14.37 3.59 11.73
C GLU A 168 14.96 2.20 12.05
N GLY A 169 16.16 1.90 11.53
CA GLY A 169 16.81 0.60 11.69
C GLY A 169 16.29 -0.51 10.77
N VAL A 170 15.53 -0.17 9.72
CA VAL A 170 15.04 -1.11 8.69
C VAL A 170 15.38 -0.64 7.28
N PHE A 171 15.55 -1.60 6.37
CA PHE A 171 15.58 -1.39 4.93
C PHE A 171 14.15 -1.41 4.37
N THR A 172 13.81 -0.45 3.52
CA THR A 172 12.47 -0.31 2.90
C THR A 172 12.52 -0.70 1.43
N PHE A 173 11.43 -1.28 0.94
CA PHE A 173 11.25 -1.70 -0.45
C PHE A 173 10.32 -0.76 -1.21
#